data_AF-A0A3B8VPH6-F1
#
_entry.id   AF-A0A3B8VPH6-F1
#
_cell.length_a   1.000
_cell.length_b   1.000
_cell.length_c   1.000
_cell.angle_alpha   90.00
_cell.angle_beta   90.00
_cell.angle_gamma   90.00
#
_symmetry.space_group_name_H-M   'P 1'
#
loop_
_entity.id
_entity.type
_entity.pdbx_description
1 polymer ?
#
loop_
_entity_poly.entity_id
_entity_poly.type
_entity_poly.pdbx_seq_one_letter_code
_entity_poly.pdbx_strand_id
1 'polypeptide(L)'
;VVQKTDDGLVYTVSSVPVTVVGDAKQASLAEIVILPTKPAVLTGQLYRFRAVAYDEHGLVVPGVSYEWSIKDQSMGELNSIGYLSVSAQPGTYIDGVTVLGRWNGIEITDSVDVTVLDVPNSKENLTVQVLPQRFQIDHGEDMQLRAVAINGLGELIAGAEIRWSMEAPLAGSVSGTGLFVAGADPGVFTEAVKVEAIIPGENGVIHAVDFASVVIRGDRQARRLDNVVARPDAVKLNTSGRTILAARALDAEGRAADNVSITWEVVQDGVGEINPFGSFKATGLPGIYESAVRATVTQKLDGELITKSAFVDINIIGLLTDVSVDPDLATATVGESVHFSAVGFDENGLAIPGLLVRWRLSNPGLGSIDPLGNFTASATPGLYTDAIIATVTQTITD
;
A
#
# COMPACT_ATOMS: atom_id res chain seq x y z
N VAL A 1 -18.73 -37.62 -9.59
CA VAL A 1 -19.50 -38.39 -8.58
C VAL A 1 -18.91 -38.05 -7.22
N VAL A 2 -19.70 -37.45 -6.34
CA VAL A 2 -19.26 -37.09 -4.98
C VAL A 2 -19.25 -38.36 -4.13
N GLN A 3 -18.12 -38.70 -3.52
CA GLN A 3 -18.01 -39.80 -2.56
C GLN A 3 -17.62 -39.26 -1.19
N LYS A 4 -18.29 -39.76 -0.14
CA LYS A 4 -18.01 -39.45 1.26
C LYS A 4 -17.26 -40.64 1.86
N THR A 5 -16.09 -40.42 2.45
CA THR A 5 -15.37 -41.48 3.17
C THR A 5 -15.69 -41.46 4.67
N ASP A 6 -15.49 -42.59 5.34
CA ASP A 6 -15.72 -42.74 6.78
C ASP A 6 -14.84 -41.80 7.64
N ASP A 7 -13.77 -41.24 7.04
CA ASP A 7 -12.83 -40.29 7.66
C ASP A 7 -13.24 -38.81 7.53
N GLY A 8 -14.48 -38.51 7.12
CA GLY A 8 -14.96 -37.12 7.02
C GLY A 8 -14.47 -36.34 5.80
N LEU A 9 -14.04 -37.02 4.74
CA LEU A 9 -13.64 -36.39 3.48
C LEU A 9 -14.77 -36.47 2.47
N VAL A 10 -15.00 -35.35 1.76
CA VAL A 10 -15.85 -35.30 0.57
C VAL A 10 -14.96 -35.01 -0.63
N TYR A 11 -15.04 -35.84 -1.67
CA TYR A 11 -14.29 -35.62 -2.89
C TYR A 11 -15.11 -35.83 -4.15
N THR A 12 -14.76 -35.10 -5.21
CA THR A 12 -15.27 -35.30 -6.56
C THR A 12 -14.13 -35.23 -7.58
N VAL A 13 -14.42 -35.67 -8.80
CA VAL A 13 -13.44 -35.81 -9.88
C VAL A 13 -13.97 -35.12 -11.13
N SER A 14 -13.13 -34.29 -11.75
CA SER A 14 -13.37 -33.68 -13.06
C SER A 14 -12.20 -34.00 -13.99
N SER A 15 -12.48 -34.15 -15.28
CA SER A 15 -11.51 -34.53 -16.31
C SER A 15 -11.54 -33.62 -17.53
N VAL A 16 -10.36 -33.28 -18.06
CA VAL A 16 -10.20 -32.32 -19.17
C VAL A 16 -9.36 -32.91 -20.33
N PRO A 17 -9.78 -32.74 -21.60
CA PRO A 17 -8.99 -33.11 -22.77
C PRO A 17 -7.78 -32.19 -23.06
N VAL A 18 -6.71 -32.75 -23.65
CA VAL A 18 -5.53 -32.01 -24.13
C VAL A 18 -5.12 -32.41 -25.56
N THR A 19 -4.75 -31.44 -26.39
CA THR A 19 -4.17 -31.61 -27.75
C THR A 19 -2.68 -31.28 -27.73
N VAL A 20 -1.80 -31.96 -28.48
CA VAL A 20 -0.34 -31.70 -28.47
C VAL A 20 0.27 -31.25 -29.81
N VAL A 21 1.08 -30.17 -29.83
CA VAL A 21 1.67 -29.48 -31.04
C VAL A 21 3.24 -29.41 -30.99
N GLY A 22 4.01 -28.66 -31.82
CA GLY A 22 5.50 -28.75 -31.98
C GLY A 22 6.33 -27.45 -31.77
N ASP A 23 7.66 -27.58 -31.57
CA ASP A 23 8.64 -26.62 -30.94
C ASP A 23 8.86 -25.19 -31.53
N ALA A 24 9.30 -24.25 -30.67
CA ALA A 24 9.68 -22.84 -30.97
C ALA A 24 11.21 -22.53 -30.87
N LYS A 25 11.69 -21.54 -31.64
CA LYS A 25 13.12 -21.24 -31.90
C LYS A 25 13.75 -20.26 -30.88
N GLN A 26 15.05 -20.44 -30.55
CA GLN A 26 15.81 -19.76 -29.48
C GLN A 26 16.38 -18.37 -29.88
N ALA A 27 16.41 -17.40 -28.94
CA ALA A 27 16.89 -16.01 -29.13
C ALA A 27 18.43 -15.83 -28.93
N SER A 28 19.02 -14.75 -29.46
CA SER A 28 20.46 -14.41 -29.40
C SER A 28 20.69 -12.94 -28.94
N LEU A 29 21.67 -12.68 -28.06
CA LEU A 29 22.00 -11.33 -27.56
C LEU A 29 22.64 -10.44 -28.66
N ALA A 30 22.12 -9.23 -28.89
CA ALA A 30 22.57 -8.32 -29.96
C ALA A 30 22.90 -6.87 -29.54
N GLU A 31 22.27 -6.30 -28.50
CA GLU A 31 22.48 -4.90 -28.09
C GLU A 31 22.37 -4.72 -26.56
N ILE A 32 23.04 -3.70 -26.00
CA ILE A 32 22.90 -3.23 -24.61
C ILE A 32 22.77 -1.70 -24.59
N VAL A 33 21.89 -1.17 -23.74
CA VAL A 33 21.65 0.27 -23.57
C VAL A 33 21.77 0.69 -22.10
N ILE A 34 22.62 1.68 -21.79
CA ILE A 34 22.69 2.32 -20.47
C ILE A 34 21.57 3.37 -20.30
N LEU A 35 20.92 3.38 -19.13
CA LEU A 35 19.90 4.32 -18.74
C LEU A 35 20.26 5.07 -17.44
N PRO A 36 20.07 6.40 -17.39
CA PRO A 36 19.69 7.28 -18.51
C PRO A 36 20.85 7.51 -19.49
N THR A 37 20.53 7.84 -20.74
CA THR A 37 21.51 8.00 -21.84
C THR A 37 22.28 9.34 -21.82
N LYS A 38 21.88 10.29 -20.96
CA LYS A 38 22.52 11.62 -20.79
C LYS A 38 22.40 12.14 -19.33
N PRO A 39 23.09 11.54 -18.35
CA PRO A 39 23.02 11.94 -16.94
C PRO A 39 23.70 13.29 -16.63
N ALA A 40 23.04 14.11 -15.80
CA ALA A 40 23.61 15.30 -15.16
C ALA A 40 23.42 15.23 -13.64
N VAL A 41 24.48 15.51 -12.89
CA VAL A 41 24.60 15.28 -11.43
C VAL A 41 25.26 16.48 -10.71
N LEU A 42 25.14 16.55 -9.39
CA LEU A 42 25.81 17.56 -8.56
C LEU A 42 27.04 16.97 -7.87
N THR A 43 28.04 17.81 -7.58
CA THR A 43 29.15 17.40 -6.70
C THR A 43 28.59 17.00 -5.33
N GLY A 44 28.95 15.81 -4.84
CA GLY A 44 28.43 15.21 -3.61
C GLY A 44 27.16 14.37 -3.76
N GLN A 45 26.62 14.20 -4.98
CA GLN A 45 25.43 13.39 -5.24
C GLN A 45 25.74 11.88 -5.36
N LEU A 46 24.83 11.04 -4.89
CA LEU A 46 24.77 9.61 -5.21
C LEU A 46 23.81 9.37 -6.39
N TYR A 47 24.24 8.70 -7.46
CA TYR A 47 23.49 8.51 -8.69
C TYR A 47 23.45 7.04 -9.15
N ARG A 48 22.35 6.56 -9.75
CA ARG A 48 22.17 5.14 -10.14
C ARG A 48 22.02 4.97 -11.66
N PHE A 49 22.81 4.08 -12.23
CA PHE A 49 22.72 3.59 -13.60
C PHE A 49 21.94 2.28 -13.72
N ARG A 50 21.38 2.01 -14.90
CA ARG A 50 20.70 0.77 -15.28
C ARG A 50 21.11 0.36 -16.69
N ALA A 51 21.02 -0.93 -17.02
CA ALA A 51 21.26 -1.45 -18.36
C ALA A 51 20.12 -2.39 -18.79
N VAL A 52 19.79 -2.38 -20.09
CA VAL A 52 18.81 -3.28 -20.72
C VAL A 52 19.43 -3.87 -21.98
N ALA A 53 19.24 -5.17 -22.21
CA ALA A 53 19.80 -5.89 -23.33
C ALA A 53 18.71 -6.37 -24.30
N TYR A 54 18.99 -6.35 -25.60
CA TYR A 54 18.07 -6.72 -26.67
C TYR A 54 18.66 -7.78 -27.62
N ASP A 55 17.80 -8.55 -28.28
CA ASP A 55 18.15 -9.49 -29.34
C ASP A 55 18.17 -8.83 -30.73
N GLU A 56 18.50 -9.61 -31.77
CA GLU A 56 18.60 -9.13 -33.16
C GLU A 56 17.27 -8.58 -33.73
N HIS A 57 16.14 -8.87 -33.04
CA HIS A 57 14.80 -8.39 -33.38
C HIS A 57 14.32 -7.26 -32.47
N GLY A 58 15.16 -6.77 -31.55
CA GLY A 58 14.84 -5.70 -30.61
C GLY A 58 14.00 -6.16 -29.40
N LEU A 59 13.91 -7.46 -29.12
CA LEU A 59 13.23 -7.99 -27.93
C LEU A 59 14.19 -8.05 -26.74
N VAL A 60 13.69 -7.76 -25.54
CA VAL A 60 14.51 -7.81 -24.33
C VAL A 60 14.99 -9.23 -24.08
N VAL A 61 16.29 -9.39 -23.81
CA VAL A 61 16.90 -10.66 -23.41
C VAL A 61 16.94 -10.74 -21.88
N PRO A 62 16.05 -11.52 -21.22
CA PRO A 62 16.11 -11.69 -19.79
C PRO A 62 17.33 -12.54 -19.37
N GLY A 63 17.95 -12.20 -18.24
CA GLY A 63 19.04 -12.99 -17.64
C GLY A 63 20.46 -12.59 -18.05
N VAL A 64 20.66 -11.44 -18.71
CA VAL A 64 22.01 -10.89 -18.97
C VAL A 64 22.67 -10.45 -17.67
N SER A 65 23.92 -10.86 -17.44
CA SER A 65 24.72 -10.37 -16.31
C SER A 65 25.48 -9.11 -16.70
N TYR A 66 25.46 -8.07 -15.86
CA TYR A 66 26.10 -6.78 -16.11
C TYR A 66 27.28 -6.53 -15.18
N GLU A 67 28.37 -6.01 -15.75
CA GLU A 67 29.55 -5.56 -15.04
C GLU A 67 29.80 -4.08 -15.36
N TRP A 68 29.94 -3.26 -14.32
CA TRP A 68 30.03 -1.80 -14.42
C TRP A 68 31.46 -1.32 -14.18
N SER A 69 31.91 -0.33 -14.95
CA SER A 69 33.20 0.33 -14.74
C SER A 69 33.13 1.83 -15.00
N ILE A 70 34.06 2.55 -14.37
CA ILE A 70 34.25 3.99 -14.56
C ILE A 70 35.55 4.21 -15.33
N LYS A 71 35.51 5.03 -16.39
CA LYS A 71 36.69 5.31 -17.22
C LYS A 71 37.64 6.29 -16.56
N ASP A 72 37.08 7.34 -15.95
CA ASP A 72 37.82 8.37 -15.21
C ASP A 72 37.48 8.29 -13.72
N GLN A 73 38.45 7.85 -12.91
CA GLN A 73 38.29 7.69 -11.46
C GLN A 73 38.12 9.03 -10.72
N SER A 74 38.45 10.17 -11.34
CA SER A 74 38.19 11.49 -10.72
C SER A 74 36.70 11.83 -10.64
N MET A 75 35.85 11.14 -11.41
CA MET A 75 34.41 11.30 -11.37
C MET A 75 33.79 10.76 -10.07
N GLY A 76 34.42 9.74 -9.47
CA GLY A 76 34.01 9.16 -8.20
C GLY A 76 34.13 7.65 -8.15
N GLU A 77 33.38 7.03 -7.24
CA GLU A 77 33.38 5.59 -7.03
C GLU A 77 32.08 4.94 -7.54
N LEU A 78 32.21 3.91 -8.38
CA LEU A 78 31.10 3.13 -8.94
C LEU A 78 31.13 1.69 -8.41
N ASN A 79 30.01 1.19 -7.87
CA ASN A 79 29.92 -0.18 -7.37
C ASN A 79 29.34 -1.16 -8.41
N SER A 80 29.41 -2.47 -8.10
CA SER A 80 28.98 -3.56 -8.98
C SER A 80 27.47 -3.61 -9.30
N ILE A 81 26.65 -2.82 -8.60
CA ILE A 81 25.21 -2.70 -8.82
C ILE A 81 24.81 -1.37 -9.47
N GLY A 82 25.78 -0.58 -9.94
CA GLY A 82 25.56 0.62 -10.77
C GLY A 82 25.34 1.93 -10.00
N TYR A 83 25.76 2.05 -8.74
CA TYR A 83 25.70 3.33 -8.00
C TYR A 83 27.03 4.08 -8.04
N LEU A 84 26.99 5.34 -8.48
CA LEU A 84 28.09 6.30 -8.56
C LEU A 84 28.00 7.33 -7.42
N SER A 85 29.03 7.43 -6.58
CA SER A 85 29.20 8.52 -5.62
C SER A 85 30.07 9.63 -6.24
N VAL A 86 29.48 10.79 -6.51
CA VAL A 86 30.10 11.85 -7.31
C VAL A 86 30.98 12.76 -6.45
N SER A 87 32.28 12.75 -6.71
CA SER A 87 33.27 13.64 -6.07
C SER A 87 33.92 14.62 -7.05
N ALA A 88 33.46 14.63 -8.29
CA ALA A 88 34.04 15.38 -9.39
C ALA A 88 33.85 16.90 -9.26
N GLN A 89 34.77 17.63 -9.89
CA GLN A 89 34.58 19.05 -10.20
C GLN A 89 33.50 19.21 -11.29
N PRO A 90 32.83 20.37 -11.36
CA PRO A 90 31.88 20.64 -12.44
C PRO A 90 32.51 20.47 -13.84
N GLY A 91 31.87 19.70 -14.72
CA GLY A 91 32.44 19.33 -16.03
C GLY A 91 31.68 18.20 -16.71
N THR A 92 32.10 17.81 -17.93
CA THR A 92 31.55 16.65 -18.67
C THR A 92 32.62 15.59 -18.86
N TYR A 93 32.29 14.35 -18.50
CA TYR A 93 33.16 13.17 -18.51
C TYR A 93 32.75 12.24 -19.65
N ILE A 94 33.57 12.14 -20.70
CA ILE A 94 33.27 11.38 -21.92
C ILE A 94 33.50 9.89 -21.73
N ASP A 95 32.50 9.06 -22.10
CA ASP A 95 32.42 7.63 -21.78
C ASP A 95 32.63 7.35 -20.27
N GLY A 96 32.14 8.26 -19.42
CA GLY A 96 32.40 8.24 -17.99
C GLY A 96 32.04 6.91 -17.32
N VAL A 97 30.94 6.28 -17.76
CA VAL A 97 30.50 4.96 -17.27
C VAL A 97 30.36 3.99 -18.44
N THR A 98 30.87 2.77 -18.24
CA THR A 98 30.80 1.67 -19.20
C THR A 98 30.15 0.45 -18.55
N VAL A 99 29.33 -0.29 -19.32
CA VAL A 99 28.75 -1.56 -18.92
C VAL A 99 29.17 -2.67 -19.88
N LEU A 100 29.50 -3.84 -19.35
CA LEU A 100 29.71 -5.09 -20.09
C LEU A 100 28.59 -6.06 -19.74
N GLY A 101 27.83 -6.53 -20.74
CA GLY A 101 26.83 -7.59 -20.56
C GLY A 101 27.27 -8.91 -21.15
N ARG A 102 26.94 -10.00 -20.44
CA ARG A 102 27.28 -11.38 -20.82
C ARG A 102 26.03 -12.25 -20.83
N TRP A 103 25.83 -13.03 -21.90
CA TRP A 103 24.73 -13.99 -22.01
C TRP A 103 25.06 -15.12 -22.98
N ASN A 104 24.92 -16.38 -22.56
CA ASN A 104 25.22 -17.57 -23.36
C ASN A 104 26.56 -17.52 -24.12
N GLY A 105 27.60 -16.98 -23.48
CA GLY A 105 28.95 -16.86 -24.06
C GLY A 105 29.15 -15.68 -25.01
N ILE A 106 28.13 -14.85 -25.24
CA ILE A 106 28.23 -13.58 -25.98
C ILE A 106 28.51 -12.45 -25.00
N GLU A 107 29.38 -11.52 -25.40
CA GLU A 107 29.76 -10.33 -24.64
C GLU A 107 29.56 -9.07 -25.49
N ILE A 108 28.89 -8.05 -24.93
CA ILE A 108 28.66 -6.75 -25.57
C ILE A 108 28.92 -5.64 -24.55
N THR A 109 29.40 -4.49 -25.01
CA THR A 109 29.66 -3.30 -24.17
C THR A 109 28.93 -2.07 -24.66
N ASP A 110 28.56 -1.18 -23.74
CA ASP A 110 28.03 0.17 -24.01
C ASP A 110 28.64 1.21 -23.03
N SER A 111 28.68 2.49 -23.41
CA SER A 111 29.29 3.59 -22.63
C SER A 111 28.48 4.89 -22.71
N VAL A 112 28.52 5.72 -21.64
CA VAL A 112 27.76 6.99 -21.56
C VAL A 112 28.55 8.14 -20.93
N ASP A 113 28.30 9.37 -21.41
CA ASP A 113 28.86 10.63 -20.87
C ASP A 113 28.14 11.10 -19.59
N VAL A 114 28.82 11.82 -18.69
CA VAL A 114 28.24 12.34 -17.42
C VAL A 114 28.61 13.81 -17.15
N THR A 115 27.65 14.66 -16.74
CA THR A 115 27.88 16.11 -16.45
C THR A 115 27.71 16.49 -14.95
N VAL A 116 28.55 17.36 -14.37
CA VAL A 116 28.59 17.75 -12.92
C VAL A 116 28.40 19.29 -12.64
N LEU A 117 27.70 19.75 -11.55
CA LEU A 117 27.36 21.20 -11.21
C LEU A 117 27.64 21.67 -9.70
N ASP A 118 27.54 23.00 -9.32
CA ASP A 118 28.07 23.75 -8.09
C ASP A 118 27.07 24.44 -7.04
N VAL A 119 27.49 25.03 -5.85
CA VAL A 119 26.67 25.61 -4.67
C VAL A 119 27.20 26.91 -3.87
N PRO A 120 26.39 27.94 -3.36
CA PRO A 120 26.84 29.26 -2.69
C PRO A 120 26.63 29.55 -1.12
N ASN A 121 27.22 30.65 -0.49
CA ASN A 121 27.48 30.98 1.00
C ASN A 121 26.88 32.30 1.70
N SER A 122 27.01 32.54 3.06
CA SER A 122 25.95 32.98 4.07
C SER A 122 26.16 33.97 5.33
N LYS A 123 27.01 35.04 5.39
CA LYS A 123 27.41 35.69 6.70
C LYS A 123 26.65 36.89 7.35
N GLU A 124 25.54 37.46 6.84
CA GLU A 124 25.01 38.77 7.35
C GLU A 124 23.55 38.83 7.88
N ASN A 125 22.82 37.73 8.05
CA ASN A 125 21.37 37.78 8.37
C ASN A 125 21.02 37.28 9.78
N LEU A 126 20.73 38.16 10.75
CA LEU A 126 20.08 37.76 12.02
C LEU A 126 18.57 37.60 11.84
N THR A 127 17.99 36.53 12.36
CA THR A 127 16.54 36.34 12.49
C THR A 127 16.17 35.76 13.85
N VAL A 128 14.91 35.93 14.27
CA VAL A 128 14.29 35.19 15.38
C VAL A 128 13.17 34.33 14.83
N GLN A 129 12.96 33.17 15.43
CA GLN A 129 11.85 32.28 15.10
C GLN A 129 11.03 31.96 16.35
N VAL A 130 9.72 32.21 16.29
CA VAL A 130 8.77 31.69 17.29
C VAL A 130 8.33 30.28 16.93
N LEU A 131 8.24 29.41 17.93
CA LEU A 131 7.90 28.01 17.78
C LEU A 131 6.77 27.63 18.74
N PRO A 132 5.65 27.10 18.23
CA PRO A 132 5.26 27.06 16.81
C PRO A 132 4.88 28.45 16.24
N GLN A 133 5.17 28.72 14.95
CA GLN A 133 4.69 29.93 14.26
C GLN A 133 3.18 29.91 13.96
N ARG A 134 2.58 28.71 13.88
CA ARG A 134 1.13 28.53 13.69
C ARG A 134 0.66 27.37 14.53
N PHE A 135 -0.38 27.58 15.32
CA PHE A 135 -0.94 26.53 16.15
C PHE A 135 -2.47 26.65 16.28
N GLN A 136 -3.08 25.54 16.66
CA GLN A 136 -4.50 25.45 16.97
C GLN A 136 -4.64 25.04 18.43
N ILE A 137 -5.60 25.65 19.11
CA ILE A 137 -5.85 25.42 20.53
C ILE A 137 -7.33 25.61 20.82
N ASP A 138 -7.88 24.88 21.79
CA ASP A 138 -9.27 25.03 22.20
C ASP A 138 -9.41 26.24 23.14
N HIS A 139 -10.59 26.86 23.18
CA HIS A 139 -10.83 28.04 24.01
C HIS A 139 -10.50 27.75 25.49
N GLY A 140 -9.76 28.67 26.14
CA GLY A 140 -9.36 28.55 27.54
C GLY A 140 -8.17 27.61 27.84
N GLU A 141 -7.62 26.90 26.86
CA GLU A 141 -6.40 26.11 27.05
C GLU A 141 -5.12 26.97 26.91
N ASP A 142 -4.00 26.44 27.40
CA ASP A 142 -2.69 27.09 27.36
C ASP A 142 -1.64 26.32 26.53
N MET A 143 -0.64 27.05 26.02
CA MET A 143 0.47 26.50 25.26
C MET A 143 1.77 27.27 25.54
N GLN A 144 2.85 26.54 25.79
CA GLN A 144 4.18 27.12 25.92
C GLN A 144 4.80 27.38 24.54
N LEU A 145 4.97 28.65 24.20
CA LEU A 145 5.75 29.09 23.04
C LEU A 145 7.24 29.15 23.36
N ARG A 146 8.06 28.98 22.33
CA ARG A 146 9.53 29.09 22.41
C ARG A 146 10.03 30.04 21.34
N ALA A 147 11.17 30.66 21.56
CA ALA A 147 11.82 31.47 20.55
C ALA A 147 13.31 31.17 20.47
N VAL A 148 13.85 31.22 19.26
CA VAL A 148 15.28 31.01 18.98
C VAL A 148 15.79 32.11 18.05
N ALA A 149 16.95 32.70 18.36
CA ALA A 149 17.64 33.63 17.49
C ALA A 149 18.71 32.86 16.68
N ILE A 150 18.75 33.07 15.37
CA ILE A 150 19.69 32.40 14.45
C ILE A 150 20.35 33.38 13.47
N ASN A 151 21.60 33.10 13.07
CA ASN A 151 22.33 33.87 12.05
C ASN A 151 22.04 33.36 10.62
N GLY A 152 22.69 33.95 9.60
CA GLY A 152 22.49 33.63 8.18
C GLY A 152 22.96 32.22 7.79
N LEU A 153 23.69 31.55 8.68
CA LEU A 153 24.13 30.17 8.59
C LEU A 153 23.14 29.19 9.28
N GLY A 154 22.12 29.68 9.97
CA GLY A 154 21.18 28.88 10.77
C GLY A 154 21.69 28.51 12.16
N GLU A 155 22.79 29.12 12.63
CA GLU A 155 23.38 28.83 13.93
C GLU A 155 22.69 29.63 15.05
N LEU A 156 22.48 28.99 16.21
CA LEU A 156 21.89 29.63 17.39
C LEU A 156 22.80 30.72 17.95
N ILE A 157 22.20 31.86 18.29
CA ILE A 157 22.91 32.97 18.94
C ILE A 157 22.61 32.99 20.43
N ALA A 158 23.66 32.86 21.24
CA ALA A 158 23.60 32.97 22.68
C ALA A 158 23.54 34.44 23.13
N GLY A 159 22.84 34.70 24.25
CA GLY A 159 22.79 36.03 24.87
C GLY A 159 21.73 36.98 24.32
N ALA A 160 20.85 36.54 23.42
CA ALA A 160 19.70 37.32 22.99
C ALA A 160 18.67 37.45 24.13
N GLU A 161 18.23 38.67 24.42
CA GLU A 161 17.08 38.93 25.28
C GLU A 161 15.80 38.71 24.46
N ILE A 162 14.87 37.91 24.99
CA ILE A 162 13.60 37.58 24.31
C ILE A 162 12.45 38.31 25.01
N ARG A 163 11.63 39.02 24.23
CA ARG A 163 10.43 39.72 24.71
C ARG A 163 9.20 39.23 23.96
N TRP A 164 8.12 39.00 24.72
CA TRP A 164 6.84 38.53 24.21
C TRP A 164 5.78 39.61 24.38
N SER A 165 4.91 39.78 23.39
CA SER A 165 3.73 40.65 23.50
C SER A 165 2.56 40.10 22.69
N MET A 166 1.34 40.45 23.10
CA MET A 166 0.14 40.21 22.30
C MET A 166 -0.07 41.36 21.31
N GLU A 167 -0.27 41.04 20.04
CA GLU A 167 -0.74 41.97 19.01
C GLU A 167 -2.26 41.82 18.76
N ALA A 168 -2.83 40.64 19.06
CA ALA A 168 -4.26 40.37 18.99
C ALA A 168 -4.84 40.00 20.37
N PRO A 169 -5.25 40.97 21.22
CA PRO A 169 -5.73 40.70 22.58
C PRO A 169 -6.98 39.81 22.67
N LEU A 170 -7.82 39.79 21.63
CA LEU A 170 -8.98 38.89 21.57
C LEU A 170 -8.56 37.41 21.44
N ALA A 171 -7.35 37.15 20.94
CA ALA A 171 -6.82 35.79 20.84
C ALA A 171 -6.44 35.23 22.22
N GLY A 172 -6.24 36.08 23.22
CA GLY A 172 -5.85 35.66 24.57
C GLY A 172 -4.71 36.47 25.15
N SER A 173 -3.84 35.81 25.92
CA SER A 173 -2.72 36.44 26.62
C SER A 173 -1.43 35.65 26.46
N VAL A 174 -0.27 36.31 26.56
CA VAL A 174 1.05 35.67 26.61
C VAL A 174 1.86 36.21 27.78
N SER A 175 2.54 35.33 28.52
CA SER A 175 3.44 35.72 29.60
C SER A 175 4.83 36.13 29.08
N GLY A 176 5.64 36.78 29.92
CA GLY A 176 7.04 37.10 29.59
C GLY A 176 7.95 35.88 29.39
N THR A 177 7.48 34.68 29.75
CA THR A 177 8.18 33.40 29.47
C THR A 177 7.61 32.68 28.25
N GLY A 178 6.65 33.26 27.53
CA GLY A 178 6.03 32.66 26.35
C GLY A 178 4.87 31.71 26.64
N LEU A 179 4.28 31.70 27.84
CA LEU A 179 3.08 30.91 28.12
C LEU A 179 1.86 31.64 27.52
N PHE A 180 1.30 31.09 26.46
CA PHE A 180 0.08 31.60 25.80
C PHE A 180 -1.17 30.94 26.42
N VAL A 181 -2.23 31.71 26.66
CA VAL A 181 -3.54 31.23 27.12
C VAL A 181 -4.61 31.73 26.16
N ALA A 182 -5.39 30.82 25.59
CA ALA A 182 -6.40 31.12 24.57
C ALA A 182 -7.61 31.88 25.14
N GLY A 183 -8.07 32.88 24.38
CA GLY A 183 -9.30 33.61 24.65
C GLY A 183 -10.57 32.73 24.48
N ALA A 184 -11.71 33.30 24.86
CA ALA A 184 -13.00 32.60 24.80
C ALA A 184 -13.61 32.55 23.38
N ASP A 185 -13.25 33.50 22.52
CA ASP A 185 -13.85 33.67 21.20
C ASP A 185 -13.15 32.79 20.15
N PRO A 186 -13.87 31.86 19.49
CA PRO A 186 -13.32 31.08 18.40
C PRO A 186 -12.97 31.98 17.21
N GLY A 187 -11.85 31.70 16.54
CA GLY A 187 -11.44 32.51 15.41
C GLY A 187 -10.03 32.22 14.92
N VAL A 188 -9.68 32.86 13.80
CA VAL A 188 -8.32 32.86 13.25
C VAL A 188 -7.69 34.21 13.57
N PHE A 189 -6.60 34.19 14.34
CA PHE A 189 -5.86 35.38 14.74
C PHE A 189 -4.46 35.30 14.12
N THR A 190 -4.26 36.03 13.02
CA THR A 190 -2.96 36.13 12.36
C THR A 190 -2.04 37.06 13.14
N GLU A 191 -0.77 36.70 13.23
CA GLU A 191 0.28 37.47 13.93
C GLU A 191 -0.08 37.83 15.38
N ALA A 192 -0.86 36.98 16.05
CA ALA A 192 -1.45 37.23 17.36
C ALA A 192 -0.42 37.45 18.48
N VAL A 193 0.70 36.71 18.44
CA VAL A 193 1.79 36.81 19.40
C VAL A 193 3.03 37.30 18.69
N LYS A 194 3.61 38.40 19.16
CA LYS A 194 4.90 38.92 18.70
C LYS A 194 6.01 38.46 19.62
N VAL A 195 7.12 38.01 19.03
CA VAL A 195 8.38 37.84 19.74
C VAL A 195 9.43 38.79 19.17
N GLU A 196 10.19 39.42 20.06
CA GLU A 196 11.33 40.26 19.73
C GLU A 196 12.60 39.67 20.38
N ALA A 197 13.63 39.43 19.58
CA ALA A 197 14.97 39.13 20.06
C ALA A 197 15.86 40.38 19.98
N ILE A 198 16.54 40.68 21.09
CA ILE A 198 17.39 41.85 21.25
C ILE A 198 18.80 41.38 21.59
N ILE A 199 19.78 41.71 20.75
CA ILE A 199 21.18 41.35 20.97
C ILE A 199 21.99 42.63 21.17
N PRO A 200 22.53 42.89 22.37
CA PRO A 200 23.49 43.96 22.58
C PRO A 200 24.85 43.57 21.98
N GLY A 201 25.36 44.37 21.05
CA GLY A 201 26.69 44.22 20.45
C GLY A 201 27.52 45.50 20.61
N GLU A 202 28.83 45.42 20.31
CA GLU A 202 29.76 46.55 20.44
C GLU A 202 29.38 47.76 19.58
N ASN A 203 28.65 47.54 18.48
CA ASN A 203 28.24 48.57 17.52
C ASN A 203 26.76 48.98 17.63
N GLY A 204 26.07 48.59 18.71
CA GLY A 204 24.66 48.89 18.93
C GLY A 204 23.81 47.64 19.20
N VAL A 205 22.49 47.81 19.15
CA VAL A 205 21.53 46.74 19.47
C VAL A 205 20.88 46.25 18.18
N ILE A 206 20.90 44.94 17.95
CA ILE A 206 20.19 44.33 16.83
C ILE A 206 18.83 43.84 17.34
N HIS A 207 17.77 44.23 16.64
CA HIS A 207 16.40 43.79 16.88
C HIS A 207 15.96 42.85 15.76
N ALA A 208 15.44 41.69 16.11
CA ALA A 208 14.74 40.80 15.19
C ALA A 208 13.35 40.50 15.73
N VAL A 209 12.35 40.45 14.86
CA VAL A 209 10.95 40.21 15.23
C VAL A 209 10.40 39.05 14.42
N ASP A 210 9.57 38.23 15.07
CA ASP A 210 8.76 37.21 14.42
C ASP A 210 7.38 37.13 15.09
N PHE A 211 6.42 36.48 14.42
CA PHE A 211 5.04 36.42 14.86
C PHE A 211 4.49 35.00 14.81
N ALA A 212 3.67 34.64 15.81
CA ALA A 212 2.89 33.42 15.81
C ALA A 212 1.41 33.72 15.58
N SER A 213 0.77 32.92 14.75
CA SER A 213 -0.68 32.96 14.50
C SER A 213 -1.37 31.80 15.20
N VAL A 214 -2.57 32.05 15.73
CA VAL A 214 -3.35 31.06 16.46
C VAL A 214 -4.75 30.91 15.87
N VAL A 215 -5.22 29.67 15.79
CA VAL A 215 -6.64 29.37 15.55
C VAL A 215 -7.24 28.86 16.86
N ILE A 216 -8.17 29.62 17.40
CA ILE A 216 -8.93 29.23 18.59
C ILE A 216 -10.16 28.46 18.11
N ARG A 217 -10.28 27.21 18.55
CA ARG A 217 -11.42 26.36 18.22
C ARG A 217 -12.51 26.55 19.27
N GLY A 218 -13.73 26.77 18.79
CA GLY A 218 -14.92 26.72 19.62
C GLY A 218 -15.42 25.29 19.81
N ASP A 219 -16.51 25.16 20.55
CA ASP A 219 -17.24 23.90 20.66
C ASP A 219 -17.63 23.42 19.25
N ARG A 220 -17.08 22.28 18.84
CA ARG A 220 -17.40 21.69 17.54
C ARG A 220 -18.88 21.25 17.57
N GLN A 221 -19.71 21.83 16.71
CA GLN A 221 -21.06 21.30 16.47
C GLN A 221 -20.96 19.82 16.10
N ALA A 222 -21.72 18.97 16.81
CA ALA A 222 -21.72 17.54 16.58
C ALA A 222 -22.22 17.24 15.16
N ARG A 223 -21.49 16.40 14.43
CA ARG A 223 -21.85 16.00 13.07
C ARG A 223 -23.09 15.12 13.09
N ARG A 224 -24.15 15.60 12.44
CA ARG A 224 -25.44 14.92 12.33
C ARG A 224 -25.32 13.61 11.55
N LEU A 225 -25.94 12.55 12.04
CA LEU A 225 -26.04 11.25 11.39
C LEU A 225 -26.92 11.34 10.14
N ASP A 226 -26.37 10.93 9.01
CA ASP A 226 -27.08 10.87 7.73
C ASP A 226 -27.12 9.45 7.16
N ASN A 227 -26.02 8.72 7.24
CA ASN A 227 -25.87 7.39 6.65
C ASN A 227 -25.14 6.40 7.59
N VAL A 228 -25.34 5.11 7.36
CA VAL A 228 -24.61 4.02 8.03
C VAL A 228 -24.09 3.06 6.97
N VAL A 229 -22.84 2.65 7.10
CA VAL A 229 -22.22 1.65 6.23
C VAL A 229 -21.72 0.50 7.09
N ALA A 230 -22.23 -0.71 6.85
CA ALA A 230 -21.70 -1.93 7.44
C ALA A 230 -20.46 -2.41 6.66
N ARG A 231 -19.47 -2.96 7.36
CA ARG A 231 -18.24 -3.49 6.79
C ARG A 231 -17.85 -4.82 7.46
N PRO A 232 -17.57 -5.87 6.67
CA PRO A 232 -17.90 -5.97 5.24
C PRO A 232 -19.43 -5.91 5.02
N ASP A 233 -19.86 -5.61 3.80
CA ASP A 233 -21.27 -5.62 3.36
C ASP A 233 -21.77 -7.04 3.03
N ALA A 234 -20.84 -7.95 2.70
CA ALA A 234 -21.11 -9.39 2.61
C ALA A 234 -19.98 -10.21 3.25
N VAL A 235 -20.31 -11.33 3.88
CA VAL A 235 -19.33 -12.26 4.45
C VAL A 235 -19.53 -13.65 3.87
N LYS A 236 -18.43 -14.36 3.64
CA LYS A 236 -18.42 -15.78 3.32
C LYS A 236 -17.71 -16.56 4.43
N LEU A 237 -18.39 -17.53 5.02
CA LEU A 237 -17.94 -18.27 6.20
C LEU A 237 -18.16 -19.76 5.99
N ASN A 238 -17.32 -20.60 6.60
CA ASN A 238 -17.67 -22.01 6.80
C ASN A 238 -18.76 -22.13 7.88
N THR A 239 -19.40 -23.29 7.96
CA THR A 239 -20.29 -23.64 9.08
C THR A 239 -19.60 -23.39 10.42
N SER A 240 -20.33 -22.80 11.38
CA SER A 240 -19.81 -22.41 12.71
C SER A 240 -18.67 -21.38 12.69
N GLY A 241 -18.34 -20.81 11.53
CA GLY A 241 -17.33 -19.78 11.34
C GLY A 241 -17.67 -18.50 12.11
N ARG A 242 -16.63 -17.72 12.43
CA ARG A 242 -16.76 -16.44 13.13
C ARG A 242 -16.16 -15.31 12.31
N THR A 243 -16.75 -14.13 12.43
CA THR A 243 -16.23 -12.89 11.87
C THR A 243 -16.54 -11.72 12.78
N ILE A 244 -15.88 -10.59 12.52
CA ILE A 244 -16.22 -9.31 13.14
C ILE A 244 -16.85 -8.42 12.08
N LEU A 245 -18.04 -7.91 12.39
CA LEU A 245 -18.72 -6.88 11.62
C LEU A 245 -18.51 -5.53 12.29
N ALA A 246 -18.34 -4.50 11.48
CA ALA A 246 -18.26 -3.12 11.93
C ALA A 246 -19.32 -2.29 11.21
N ALA A 247 -19.76 -1.20 11.83
CA ALA A 247 -20.63 -0.22 11.18
C ALA A 247 -20.02 1.17 11.38
N ARG A 248 -20.03 1.96 10.31
CA ARG A 248 -19.54 3.34 10.32
C ARG A 248 -20.71 4.29 10.09
N ALA A 249 -20.97 5.11 11.11
CA ALA A 249 -21.94 6.18 11.07
C ALA A 249 -21.34 7.41 10.38
N LEU A 250 -22.03 7.96 9.39
CA LEU A 250 -21.54 9.04 8.53
C LEU A 250 -22.51 10.23 8.53
N ASP A 251 -21.98 11.44 8.42
CA ASP A 251 -22.71 12.66 8.12
C ASP A 251 -22.98 12.82 6.62
N ALA A 252 -23.70 13.87 6.24
CA ALA A 252 -24.07 14.15 4.85
C ALA A 252 -22.84 14.38 3.94
N GLU A 253 -21.70 14.75 4.51
CA GLU A 253 -20.43 14.92 3.79
C GLU A 253 -19.55 13.65 3.80
N GLY A 254 -20.06 12.53 4.34
CA GLY A 254 -19.35 11.25 4.38
C GLY A 254 -18.27 11.14 5.47
N ARG A 255 -18.25 12.05 6.44
CA ARG A 255 -17.34 12.01 7.61
C ARG A 255 -18.02 11.28 8.77
N ALA A 256 -17.27 10.81 9.76
CA ALA A 256 -17.87 10.14 10.92
C ALA A 256 -18.89 11.03 11.65
N ALA A 257 -20.08 10.52 11.95
CA ALA A 257 -21.05 11.22 12.80
C ALA A 257 -20.62 11.13 14.28
N ASP A 258 -20.92 12.16 15.07
CA ASP A 258 -20.50 12.26 16.48
C ASP A 258 -21.60 11.71 17.43
N ASN A 259 -21.24 11.24 18.62
CA ASN A 259 -22.21 10.84 19.67
C ASN A 259 -23.29 9.82 19.22
N VAL A 260 -22.88 8.84 18.43
CA VAL A 260 -23.76 7.76 17.97
C VAL A 260 -23.68 6.53 18.87
N SER A 261 -24.75 5.73 18.90
CA SER A 261 -24.77 4.39 19.49
C SER A 261 -25.12 3.37 18.42
N ILE A 262 -24.45 2.22 18.42
CA ILE A 262 -24.64 1.14 17.44
C ILE A 262 -25.20 -0.08 18.15
N THR A 263 -26.22 -0.70 17.55
CA THR A 263 -26.80 -1.97 17.98
C THR A 263 -26.82 -2.95 16.81
N TRP A 264 -26.64 -4.23 17.12
CA TRP A 264 -26.59 -5.31 16.14
C TRP A 264 -27.71 -6.30 16.39
N GLU A 265 -28.26 -6.83 15.30
CA GLU A 265 -29.34 -7.81 15.34
C GLU A 265 -29.23 -8.76 14.16
N VAL A 266 -29.44 -10.06 14.39
CA VAL A 266 -29.68 -11.03 13.32
C VAL A 266 -31.17 -10.97 12.99
N VAL A 267 -31.50 -10.65 11.73
CA VAL A 267 -32.89 -10.40 11.29
C VAL A 267 -33.48 -11.55 10.47
N GLN A 268 -32.71 -12.63 10.28
CA GLN A 268 -33.16 -13.87 9.61
C GLN A 268 -32.85 -15.08 10.48
N ASP A 269 -33.77 -16.04 10.50
CA ASP A 269 -33.61 -17.28 11.24
C ASP A 269 -32.56 -18.19 10.60
N GLY A 270 -31.87 -18.98 11.42
CA GLY A 270 -30.92 -20.00 10.95
C GLY A 270 -29.56 -19.48 10.48
N VAL A 271 -29.33 -18.17 10.44
CA VAL A 271 -28.07 -17.59 9.95
C VAL A 271 -26.96 -17.63 11.00
N GLY A 272 -27.25 -17.23 12.23
CA GLY A 272 -26.26 -17.20 13.29
C GLY A 272 -26.65 -16.36 14.49
N GLU A 273 -25.65 -16.00 15.28
CA GLU A 273 -25.77 -15.13 16.45
C GLU A 273 -24.77 -13.98 16.34
N ILE A 274 -25.16 -12.78 16.77
CA ILE A 274 -24.28 -11.61 16.86
C ILE A 274 -24.32 -11.02 18.27
N ASN A 275 -23.15 -10.63 18.78
CA ASN A 275 -23.06 -9.94 20.06
C ASN A 275 -23.03 -8.39 19.88
N PRO A 276 -23.19 -7.61 20.96
CA PRO A 276 -23.17 -6.15 20.88
C PRO A 276 -21.87 -5.53 20.33
N PHE A 277 -20.76 -6.28 20.32
CA PHE A 277 -19.46 -5.83 19.79
C PHE A 277 -19.28 -6.17 18.29
N GLY A 278 -20.32 -6.67 17.62
CA GLY A 278 -20.28 -7.02 16.21
C GLY A 278 -19.60 -8.37 15.92
N SER A 279 -19.32 -9.18 16.94
CA SER A 279 -18.81 -10.54 16.73
C SER A 279 -19.96 -11.46 16.31
N PHE A 280 -19.91 -11.93 15.07
CA PHE A 280 -20.90 -12.81 14.46
C PHE A 280 -20.37 -14.24 14.41
N LYS A 281 -21.22 -15.22 14.78
CA LYS A 281 -20.97 -16.65 14.63
C LYS A 281 -22.08 -17.26 13.78
N ALA A 282 -21.69 -17.85 12.65
CA ALA A 282 -22.60 -18.58 11.77
C ALA A 282 -23.14 -19.85 12.44
N THR A 283 -24.32 -20.31 12.03
CA THR A 283 -24.81 -21.66 12.38
C THR A 283 -24.10 -22.74 11.56
N GLY A 284 -24.57 -23.98 11.70
CA GLY A 284 -24.20 -25.10 10.85
C GLY A 284 -25.09 -25.29 9.61
N LEU A 285 -25.94 -24.32 9.25
CA LEU A 285 -26.84 -24.41 8.09
C LEU A 285 -26.26 -23.64 6.88
N PRO A 286 -25.72 -24.33 5.87
CA PRO A 286 -25.26 -23.69 4.64
C PRO A 286 -26.36 -22.91 3.92
N GLY A 287 -25.99 -21.82 3.25
CA GLY A 287 -26.96 -21.02 2.52
C GLY A 287 -26.48 -19.61 2.18
N ILE A 288 -27.28 -18.94 1.36
CA ILE A 288 -27.12 -17.53 0.97
C ILE A 288 -28.21 -16.73 1.70
N TYR A 289 -27.80 -15.85 2.61
CA TYR A 289 -28.71 -15.08 3.46
C TYR A 289 -28.50 -13.57 3.21
N GLU A 290 -29.26 -13.02 2.28
CA GLU A 290 -29.21 -11.59 1.95
C GLU A 290 -29.78 -10.73 3.08
N SER A 291 -29.11 -9.64 3.43
CA SER A 291 -29.51 -8.68 4.49
C SER A 291 -29.79 -9.34 5.84
N ALA A 292 -29.04 -10.39 6.19
CA ALA A 292 -29.28 -11.22 7.35
C ALA A 292 -28.92 -10.59 8.70
N VAL A 293 -27.98 -9.64 8.70
CA VAL A 293 -27.56 -8.93 9.92
C VAL A 293 -27.77 -7.44 9.75
N ARG A 294 -28.42 -6.80 10.72
CA ARG A 294 -28.72 -5.37 10.73
C ARG A 294 -27.87 -4.65 11.77
N ALA A 295 -27.18 -3.58 11.35
CA ALA A 295 -26.62 -2.57 12.22
C ALA A 295 -27.60 -1.39 12.31
N THR A 296 -28.05 -1.04 13.52
CA THR A 296 -28.88 0.14 13.75
C THR A 296 -28.08 1.17 14.54
N VAL A 297 -27.95 2.37 13.97
CA VAL A 297 -27.24 3.49 14.58
C VAL A 297 -28.25 4.55 14.99
N THR A 298 -28.16 4.97 16.26
CA THR A 298 -28.97 6.05 16.81
C THR A 298 -28.10 7.23 17.20
N GLN A 299 -28.57 8.44 16.93
CA GLN A 299 -27.95 9.69 17.41
C GLN A 299 -29.00 10.56 18.08
N LYS A 300 -28.72 11.04 19.29
CA LYS A 300 -29.52 12.08 19.93
C LYS A 300 -28.83 13.43 19.72
N LEU A 301 -29.45 14.32 18.95
CA LEU A 301 -28.90 15.64 18.62
C LEU A 301 -30.02 16.68 18.66
N ASP A 302 -29.82 17.78 19.39
CA ASP A 302 -30.78 18.89 19.53
C ASP A 302 -32.21 18.46 19.94
N GLY A 303 -32.31 17.41 20.77
CA GLY A 303 -33.59 16.86 21.22
C GLY A 303 -34.26 15.89 20.24
N GLU A 304 -33.72 15.72 19.03
CA GLU A 304 -34.15 14.75 18.03
C GLU A 304 -33.43 13.41 18.20
N LEU A 305 -34.14 12.30 17.98
CA LEU A 305 -33.56 10.96 17.89
C LEU A 305 -33.52 10.53 16.41
N ILE A 306 -32.33 10.51 15.84
CA ILE A 306 -32.10 10.09 14.45
C ILE A 306 -31.73 8.60 14.47
N THR A 307 -32.34 7.82 13.58
CA THR A 307 -32.07 6.38 13.44
C THR A 307 -31.78 6.04 11.99
N LYS A 308 -30.72 5.28 11.75
CA LYS A 308 -30.31 4.78 10.43
C LYS A 308 -29.86 3.32 10.55
N SER A 309 -29.98 2.56 9.47
CA SER A 309 -29.60 1.15 9.46
C SER A 309 -28.80 0.78 8.22
N ALA A 310 -27.93 -0.23 8.38
CA ALA A 310 -27.24 -0.91 7.30
C ALA A 310 -27.39 -2.43 7.48
N PHE A 311 -27.25 -3.18 6.39
CA PHE A 311 -27.40 -4.63 6.37
C PHE A 311 -26.13 -5.31 5.88
N VAL A 312 -25.93 -6.55 6.30
CA VAL A 312 -24.83 -7.42 5.87
C VAL A 312 -25.40 -8.74 5.35
N ASP A 313 -24.95 -9.14 4.17
CA ASP A 313 -25.25 -10.44 3.59
C ASP A 313 -24.33 -11.51 4.19
N ILE A 314 -24.86 -12.68 4.50
CA ILE A 314 -24.11 -13.79 5.08
C ILE A 314 -24.23 -15.01 4.17
N ASN A 315 -23.09 -15.52 3.70
CA ASN A 315 -22.99 -16.73 2.89
C ASN A 315 -22.27 -17.81 3.70
N ILE A 316 -22.98 -18.89 4.04
CA ILE A 316 -22.44 -20.01 4.80
C ILE A 316 -22.16 -21.15 3.83
N ILE A 317 -20.87 -21.48 3.67
CA ILE A 317 -20.38 -22.52 2.77
C ILE A 317 -20.74 -23.90 3.34
N GLY A 318 -21.29 -24.74 2.46
CA GLY A 318 -21.64 -26.13 2.72
C GLY A 318 -20.59 -27.14 2.28
N LEU A 319 -21.08 -28.32 1.86
CA LEU A 319 -20.23 -29.44 1.49
C LEU A 319 -19.94 -29.43 -0.01
N LEU A 320 -18.74 -29.87 -0.39
CA LEU A 320 -18.33 -29.98 -1.78
C LEU A 320 -19.28 -30.89 -2.56
N THR A 321 -20.00 -30.31 -3.54
CA THR A 321 -20.90 -31.07 -4.42
C THR A 321 -20.45 -31.07 -5.88
N ASP A 322 -19.73 -30.03 -6.31
CA ASP A 322 -19.31 -29.88 -7.70
C ASP A 322 -17.88 -29.35 -7.83
N VAL A 323 -17.22 -29.64 -8.96
CA VAL A 323 -15.88 -29.14 -9.30
C VAL A 323 -15.81 -28.75 -10.76
N SER A 324 -15.30 -27.54 -11.00
CA SER A 324 -14.89 -27.07 -12.32
C SER A 324 -13.37 -27.08 -12.43
N VAL A 325 -12.85 -27.47 -13.59
CA VAL A 325 -11.43 -27.36 -13.95
C VAL A 325 -11.31 -26.36 -15.10
N ASP A 326 -10.33 -25.46 -15.01
CA ASP A 326 -10.03 -24.47 -16.04
C ASP A 326 -8.54 -24.58 -16.48
N PRO A 327 -8.24 -24.59 -17.79
CA PRO A 327 -9.21 -24.61 -18.89
C PRO A 327 -9.99 -25.92 -18.96
N ASP A 328 -11.19 -25.90 -19.55
CA ASP A 328 -12.05 -27.07 -19.78
C ASP A 328 -11.63 -27.90 -21.02
N LEU A 329 -10.73 -27.34 -21.84
CA LEU A 329 -10.02 -27.96 -22.96
C LEU A 329 -8.67 -27.25 -23.16
N ALA A 330 -7.59 -28.01 -23.33
CA ALA A 330 -6.26 -27.44 -23.60
C ALA A 330 -5.60 -27.93 -24.89
N THR A 331 -4.65 -27.13 -25.39
CA THR A 331 -3.69 -27.52 -26.42
C THR A 331 -2.28 -27.17 -25.93
N ALA A 332 -1.32 -28.09 -25.99
CA ALA A 332 0.00 -28.01 -25.40
C ALA A 332 1.05 -28.61 -26.35
N THR A 333 1.98 -27.85 -26.91
CA THR A 333 3.08 -28.40 -27.70
C THR A 333 3.93 -29.41 -26.91
N VAL A 334 4.54 -30.41 -27.57
CA VAL A 334 5.50 -31.32 -26.93
C VAL A 334 6.59 -30.47 -26.28
N GLY A 335 6.86 -30.69 -24.99
CA GLY A 335 7.80 -29.89 -24.22
C GLY A 335 7.25 -28.57 -23.67
N GLU A 336 6.09 -28.11 -24.11
CA GLU A 336 5.38 -26.97 -23.53
C GLU A 336 4.46 -27.39 -22.38
N SER A 337 4.10 -26.41 -21.55
CA SER A 337 3.26 -26.59 -20.38
C SER A 337 1.96 -25.83 -20.48
N VAL A 338 0.86 -26.42 -20.00
CA VAL A 338 -0.43 -25.76 -19.76
C VAL A 338 -0.76 -25.84 -18.26
N HIS A 339 -1.18 -24.72 -17.69
CA HIS A 339 -1.60 -24.64 -16.30
C HIS A 339 -3.09 -24.94 -16.16
N PHE A 340 -3.44 -25.82 -15.23
CA PHE A 340 -4.82 -26.14 -14.85
C PHE A 340 -5.09 -25.70 -13.42
N SER A 341 -6.29 -25.15 -13.21
CA SER A 341 -6.82 -24.82 -11.90
C SER A 341 -8.13 -25.56 -11.66
N ALA A 342 -8.48 -25.82 -10.39
CA ALA A 342 -9.75 -26.45 -10.03
C ALA A 342 -10.43 -25.64 -8.93
N VAL A 343 -11.74 -25.42 -9.09
CA VAL A 343 -12.59 -24.73 -8.12
C VAL A 343 -13.73 -25.66 -7.73
N GLY A 344 -13.89 -25.90 -6.43
CA GLY A 344 -15.02 -26.66 -5.90
C GLY A 344 -16.17 -25.77 -5.46
N PHE A 345 -17.39 -26.26 -5.57
CA PHE A 345 -18.63 -25.56 -5.22
C PHE A 345 -19.49 -26.41 -4.27
N ASP A 346 -20.22 -25.74 -3.39
CA ASP A 346 -21.18 -26.38 -2.48
C ASP A 346 -22.56 -26.58 -3.11
N GLU A 347 -23.51 -27.13 -2.35
CA GLU A 347 -24.88 -27.39 -2.80
C GLU A 347 -25.67 -26.12 -3.22
N ASN A 348 -25.20 -24.94 -2.83
CA ASN A 348 -25.78 -23.65 -3.16
C ASN A 348 -25.00 -22.93 -4.28
N GLY A 349 -23.99 -23.58 -4.87
CA GLY A 349 -23.12 -22.98 -5.89
C GLY A 349 -22.09 -22.00 -5.34
N LEU A 350 -21.86 -21.96 -4.02
CA LEU A 350 -20.80 -21.15 -3.43
C LEU A 350 -19.45 -21.83 -3.59
N ALA A 351 -18.46 -21.12 -4.16
CA ALA A 351 -17.10 -21.63 -4.27
C ALA A 351 -16.47 -21.92 -2.90
N ILE A 352 -15.88 -23.08 -2.69
CA ILE A 352 -15.26 -23.46 -1.41
C ILE A 352 -13.76 -23.14 -1.48
N PRO A 353 -13.26 -22.20 -0.67
CA PRO A 353 -11.84 -21.85 -0.67
C PRO A 353 -11.00 -22.91 0.05
N GLY A 354 -9.71 -22.98 -0.28
CA GLY A 354 -8.73 -23.78 0.48
C GLY A 354 -8.88 -25.30 0.32
N LEU A 355 -9.60 -25.76 -0.70
CA LEU A 355 -9.69 -27.18 -1.02
C LEU A 355 -8.33 -27.75 -1.45
N LEU A 356 -8.08 -29.01 -1.08
CA LEU A 356 -6.91 -29.75 -1.56
C LEU A 356 -7.20 -30.32 -2.94
N VAL A 357 -6.39 -29.96 -3.93
CA VAL A 357 -6.48 -30.51 -5.29
C VAL A 357 -5.33 -31.48 -5.53
N ARG A 358 -5.65 -32.69 -5.99
CA ARG A 358 -4.67 -33.69 -6.41
C ARG A 358 -4.82 -33.94 -7.90
N TRP A 359 -3.79 -33.57 -8.63
CA TRP A 359 -3.70 -33.78 -10.07
C TRP A 359 -3.12 -35.16 -10.40
N ARG A 360 -3.65 -35.77 -11.45
CA ARG A 360 -3.07 -36.96 -12.07
C ARG A 360 -3.37 -36.98 -13.56
N LEU A 361 -2.57 -37.74 -14.30
CA LEU A 361 -2.85 -38.06 -15.70
C LEU A 361 -3.68 -39.34 -15.77
N SER A 362 -4.56 -39.44 -16.76
CA SER A 362 -5.21 -40.72 -17.10
C SER A 362 -4.21 -41.74 -17.65
N ASN A 363 -3.16 -41.28 -18.33
CA ASN A 363 -2.08 -42.09 -18.86
C ASN A 363 -0.73 -41.40 -18.60
N PRO A 364 0.27 -42.06 -17.97
CA PRO A 364 1.59 -41.47 -17.74
C PRO A 364 2.38 -41.19 -19.02
N GLY A 365 2.03 -41.79 -20.16
CA GLY A 365 2.65 -41.51 -21.46
C GLY A 365 2.26 -40.15 -22.08
N LEU A 366 1.38 -39.39 -21.44
CA LEU A 366 0.95 -38.07 -21.92
C LEU A 366 1.94 -36.95 -21.61
N GLY A 367 2.72 -37.11 -20.54
CA GLY A 367 3.41 -35.98 -19.95
C GLY A 367 3.71 -36.18 -18.47
N SER A 368 3.95 -35.06 -17.81
CA SER A 368 3.97 -34.94 -16.36
C SER A 368 3.04 -33.82 -15.93
N ILE A 369 2.34 -33.98 -14.80
CA ILE A 369 1.62 -32.89 -14.14
C ILE A 369 2.14 -32.74 -12.72
N ASP A 370 2.49 -31.52 -12.34
CA ASP A 370 2.96 -31.22 -10.99
C ASP A 370 1.78 -30.97 -10.00
N PRO A 371 2.04 -30.90 -8.68
CA PRO A 371 0.99 -30.63 -7.69
C PRO A 371 0.34 -29.24 -7.82
N LEU A 372 0.95 -28.31 -8.56
CA LEU A 372 0.40 -26.97 -8.81
C LEU A 372 -0.52 -26.95 -10.04
N GLY A 373 -0.66 -28.07 -10.77
CA GLY A 373 -1.51 -28.17 -11.96
C GLY A 373 -0.79 -27.82 -13.26
N ASN A 374 0.54 -27.73 -13.27
CA ASN A 374 1.29 -27.51 -14.50
C ASN A 374 1.50 -28.84 -15.23
N PHE A 375 0.80 -29.02 -16.34
CA PHE A 375 0.95 -30.17 -17.24
C PHE A 375 1.98 -29.87 -18.33
N THR A 376 3.04 -30.67 -18.44
CA THR A 376 4.00 -30.63 -19.55
C THR A 376 3.76 -31.81 -20.47
N ALA A 377 3.51 -31.57 -21.75
CA ALA A 377 3.26 -32.63 -22.72
C ALA A 377 4.56 -33.35 -23.12
N SER A 378 4.57 -34.67 -23.04
CA SER A 378 5.67 -35.52 -23.55
C SER A 378 5.20 -36.58 -24.56
N ALA A 379 3.90 -36.55 -24.89
CA ALA A 379 3.23 -37.56 -25.71
C ALA A 379 3.48 -37.39 -27.21
N THR A 380 3.09 -38.42 -27.96
CA THR A 380 2.86 -38.30 -29.41
C THR A 380 1.69 -37.35 -29.68
N PRO A 381 1.72 -36.55 -30.76
CA PRO A 381 0.61 -35.68 -31.14
C PRO A 381 -0.70 -36.45 -31.28
N GLY A 382 -1.76 -35.97 -30.62
CA GLY A 382 -3.06 -36.61 -30.60
C GLY A 382 -4.04 -35.91 -29.66
N LEU A 383 -5.32 -36.28 -29.76
CA LEU A 383 -6.35 -35.87 -28.82
C LEU A 383 -6.47 -36.92 -27.71
N TYR A 384 -6.32 -36.48 -26.47
CA TYR A 384 -6.45 -37.35 -25.30
C TYR A 384 -7.67 -36.92 -24.49
N THR A 385 -8.73 -37.73 -24.54
CA THR A 385 -9.93 -37.53 -23.72
C THR A 385 -9.62 -37.87 -22.27
N ASP A 386 -10.14 -37.07 -21.32
CA ASP A 386 -9.92 -37.23 -19.88
C ASP A 386 -8.44 -37.25 -19.47
N ALA A 387 -7.60 -36.48 -20.15
CA ALA A 387 -6.15 -36.45 -19.95
C ALA A 387 -5.75 -35.99 -18.55
N ILE A 388 -6.28 -34.83 -18.12
CA ILE A 388 -6.01 -34.24 -16.82
C ILE A 388 -7.16 -34.58 -15.89
N ILE A 389 -6.84 -35.12 -14.71
CA ILE A 389 -7.84 -35.49 -13.71
C ILE A 389 -7.53 -34.76 -12.41
N ALA A 390 -8.49 -33.96 -11.96
CA ALA A 390 -8.46 -33.29 -10.67
C ALA A 390 -9.31 -34.08 -9.66
N THR A 391 -8.69 -34.59 -8.59
CA THR A 391 -9.41 -35.02 -7.39
C THR A 391 -9.39 -33.88 -6.40
N VAL A 392 -10.54 -33.27 -6.13
CA VAL A 392 -10.65 -32.18 -5.17
C VAL A 392 -11.26 -32.72 -3.88
N THR A 393 -10.63 -32.41 -2.74
CA THR A 393 -11.02 -32.90 -1.43
C THR A 393 -11.32 -31.74 -0.50
N GLN A 394 -12.49 -31.79 0.13
CA GLN A 394 -12.84 -30.97 1.28
C GLN A 394 -12.61 -31.77 2.56
N THR A 395 -11.81 -31.22 3.46
CA THR A 395 -11.65 -31.75 4.83
C THR A 395 -12.76 -31.20 5.71
N ILE A 396 -13.57 -32.06 6.32
CA ILE A 396 -14.54 -31.64 7.33
C ILE A 396 -13.83 -31.64 8.68
N THR A 397 -13.64 -30.46 9.27
CA THR A 397 -13.24 -30.31 10.68
C THR A 397 -14.49 -30.04 11.51
N ASP A 398 -14.74 -30.91 12.50
CA ASP A 398 -15.81 -30.78 13.49
C ASP A 398 -15.79 -29.47 14.29
#